data_AF-A0A1Y1NDP6-F1
#
_entry.id   AF-A0A1Y1NDP6-F1
#
_cell.length_a   1.000
_cell.length_b   1.000
_cell.length_c   1.000
_cell.angle_alpha   90.00
_cell.angle_beta   90.00
_cell.angle_gamma   90.00
#
_symmetry.space_group_name_H-M   'P 1'
#
loop_
_entity.id
_entity.type
_entity.pdbx_description
1 polymer ?
#
loop_
_entity_poly.entity_id
_entity_poly.type
_entity_poly.pdbx_seq_one_letter_code
_entity_poly.pdbx_strand_id
1 'polypeptide(L)'
;MGVHNSILVLLAVYLISLVNVSSAECVPVFMWGNVQYNELVSPLKKLNQESFNDVLQNQIDKKSLIVVFVEQTLSSEDFISEDENGKSIFATLDLLKESTTVNYFQCVKNPVTSITSLKERNVVQSSFEDVMNEPLKIQHGDVLLIAMNDANDDEDRIDMLHRHDRNMATIYARLVKDHKDIVMIYTAYGPSWIISEDVRSHRHIRDVSKPNDTEPEPSYLVIKNNDILISSMSNPLLVCNGTTVSLDTFTEITTENKSEEGMNITLKSPTVTHITLTFEFLFAGGYWIMDNITVLNTSAPEQDNKYYFRVKEFYAPELFSYHCSNMLFYFPRNPNQNLSFKELQIQPFLNETKVKFGYPYDCVGFMSAPIWSGLFVTFILVLIMTCGLTMMMDIKTMDRFDDPKGKTITVTATE
;
A
#
# COMPACT_ATOMS: atom_id res chain seq x y z
N MET A 1 -13.61 -23.20 -32.33
CA MET A 1 -12.97 -21.88 -32.12
C MET A 1 -13.72 -20.98 -31.13
N GLY A 2 -15.07 -20.98 -31.10
CA GLY A 2 -15.83 -20.07 -30.21
C GLY A 2 -15.74 -20.33 -28.69
N VAL A 3 -15.58 -21.59 -28.27
CA VAL A 3 -15.54 -21.94 -26.82
C VAL A 3 -14.25 -21.45 -26.15
N HIS A 4 -13.12 -21.52 -26.85
CA HIS A 4 -11.83 -21.05 -26.32
C HIS A 4 -11.81 -19.53 -26.15
N ASN A 5 -12.42 -18.78 -27.08
CA ASN A 5 -12.58 -17.33 -26.96
C ASN A 5 -13.54 -16.95 -25.83
N SER A 6 -14.61 -17.72 -25.61
CA SER A 6 -15.59 -17.42 -24.56
C SER A 6 -15.02 -17.60 -23.16
N ILE A 7 -14.20 -18.63 -22.95
CA ILE A 7 -13.51 -18.88 -21.67
C ILE A 7 -12.48 -17.78 -21.40
N LEU A 8 -11.75 -17.35 -22.43
CA LEU A 8 -10.73 -16.30 -22.32
C LEU A 8 -11.34 -14.93 -22.00
N VAL A 9 -12.51 -14.63 -22.55
CA VAL A 9 -13.29 -13.42 -22.23
C VAL A 9 -13.82 -13.46 -20.79
N LEU A 10 -14.33 -14.60 -20.31
CA LEU A 10 -14.81 -14.73 -18.93
C LEU A 10 -13.67 -14.60 -17.90
N LEU A 11 -12.50 -15.18 -18.19
CA LEU A 11 -11.29 -15.02 -17.37
C LEU A 11 -10.81 -13.56 -17.34
N ALA A 12 -10.86 -12.87 -18.49
CA ALA A 12 -10.52 -11.46 -18.58
C ALA A 12 -11.49 -10.58 -17.77
N VAL A 13 -12.80 -10.82 -17.87
CA VAL A 13 -13.81 -10.08 -17.10
C VAL A 13 -13.64 -10.31 -15.58
N TYR A 14 -13.33 -11.54 -15.17
CA TYR A 14 -13.07 -11.85 -13.76
C TYR A 14 -11.80 -11.15 -13.24
N LEU A 15 -10.71 -11.16 -14.02
CA LEU A 15 -9.48 -10.43 -13.69
C LEU A 15 -9.71 -8.91 -13.62
N ILE A 16 -10.49 -8.33 -14.55
CA ILE A 16 -10.85 -6.91 -14.53
C ILE A 16 -11.70 -6.56 -13.30
N SER A 17 -12.59 -7.45 -12.88
CA SER A 17 -13.42 -7.22 -11.67
C SER A 17 -12.62 -7.26 -10.36
N LEU A 18 -11.51 -8.01 -10.32
CA LEU A 18 -10.58 -8.04 -9.18
C LEU A 18 -9.68 -6.81 -9.11
N VAL A 19 -9.38 -6.18 -10.25
CA VAL A 19 -8.58 -4.93 -10.34
C VAL A 19 -9.40 -3.71 -9.92
N ASN A 20 -10.73 -3.78 -9.98
CA ASN A 20 -11.64 -2.69 -9.56
C ASN A 20 -11.89 -2.65 -8.03
N VAL A 21 -10.93 -3.10 -7.21
CA VAL A 21 -10.86 -2.60 -5.84
C VAL A 21 -10.45 -1.14 -5.98
N SER A 22 -11.43 -0.25 -5.91
CA SER A 22 -11.27 1.19 -6.00
C SER A 22 -10.18 1.64 -5.03
N SER A 23 -8.98 1.87 -5.55
CA SER A 23 -7.97 2.61 -4.83
C SER A 23 -8.55 3.98 -4.53
N ALA A 24 -8.35 4.48 -3.32
CA ALA A 24 -8.72 5.85 -3.03
C ALA A 24 -7.72 6.76 -3.76
N GLU A 25 -8.06 7.14 -5.00
CA GLU A 25 -7.25 7.99 -5.86
C GLU A 25 -7.03 9.34 -5.17
N CYS A 26 -5.79 9.54 -4.72
CA CYS A 26 -5.33 10.76 -4.08
C CYS A 26 -4.41 11.47 -5.07
N VAL A 27 -4.72 12.72 -5.38
CA VAL A 27 -3.98 13.55 -6.32
C VAL A 27 -3.62 14.89 -5.69
N PRO A 28 -2.51 15.53 -6.09
CA PRO A 28 -2.16 16.86 -5.63
C PRO A 28 -3.08 17.93 -6.24
N VAL A 29 -3.27 19.02 -5.49
CA VAL A 29 -3.98 20.21 -5.94
C VAL A 29 -3.10 21.42 -5.67
N PHE A 30 -2.81 22.18 -6.73
CA PHE A 30 -2.03 23.40 -6.67
C PHE A 30 -2.94 24.59 -6.99
N MET A 31 -2.98 25.60 -6.13
CA MET A 31 -3.89 26.74 -6.26
C MET A 31 -3.16 28.06 -6.11
N TRP A 32 -3.40 28.98 -7.04
CA TRP A 32 -2.80 30.32 -7.04
C TRP A 32 -3.77 31.35 -7.63
N GLY A 33 -3.58 32.62 -7.33
CA GLY A 33 -4.44 33.68 -7.88
C GLY A 33 -4.23 35.03 -7.23
N ASN A 34 -5.06 36.00 -7.62
CA ASN A 34 -5.00 37.38 -7.13
C ASN A 34 -5.93 37.63 -5.93
N VAL A 35 -6.49 36.57 -5.35
CA VAL A 35 -7.36 36.62 -4.18
C VAL A 35 -6.52 36.30 -2.94
N GLN A 36 -6.67 37.11 -1.87
CA GLN A 36 -6.01 36.84 -0.60
C GLN A 36 -6.62 35.60 0.06
N TYR A 37 -5.83 34.54 0.18
CA TYR A 37 -6.23 33.31 0.86
C TYR A 37 -6.03 33.43 2.37
N ASN A 38 -6.96 32.89 3.15
CA ASN A 38 -6.70 32.59 4.56
C ASN A 38 -5.83 31.33 4.63
N GLU A 39 -4.55 31.49 4.99
CA GLU A 39 -3.62 30.39 5.30
C GLU A 39 -4.12 29.62 6.53
N LEU A 40 -4.87 28.53 6.34
CA LEU A 40 -5.44 27.79 7.47
C LEU A 40 -5.46 26.28 7.31
N VAL A 41 -4.77 25.73 6.31
CA VAL A 41 -4.72 24.29 6.14
C VAL A 41 -3.26 23.84 6.04
N SER A 42 -2.87 22.98 6.97
CA SER A 42 -1.57 22.29 6.92
C SER A 42 -1.43 21.59 5.55
N PRO A 43 -0.38 21.89 4.76
CA PRO A 43 -0.16 21.32 3.42
C PRO A 43 -0.10 19.77 3.39
N LEU A 44 0.23 19.18 4.54
CA LEU A 44 0.42 17.74 4.72
C LEU A 44 -0.89 16.99 5.07
N LYS A 45 -2.01 17.71 5.23
CA LYS A 45 -3.29 17.10 5.57
C LYS A 45 -3.92 16.46 4.33
N LYS A 46 -4.21 15.16 4.42
CA LYS A 46 -5.03 14.48 3.40
C LYS A 46 -6.48 14.98 3.50
N LEU A 47 -7.03 15.45 2.39
CA LEU A 47 -8.40 15.93 2.30
C LEU A 47 -9.27 14.95 1.54
N ASN A 48 -10.45 14.66 2.09
CA ASN A 48 -11.50 13.97 1.34
C ASN A 48 -12.26 14.98 0.47
N GLN A 49 -13.14 14.48 -0.39
CA GLN A 49 -13.93 15.29 -1.33
C GLN A 49 -14.74 16.39 -0.61
N GLU A 50 -15.41 16.05 0.49
CA GLU A 50 -16.27 16.97 1.25
C GLU A 50 -15.47 18.06 1.97
N SER A 51 -14.39 17.69 2.68
CA SER A 51 -13.53 18.66 3.37
C SER A 51 -12.85 19.61 2.38
N PHE A 52 -12.53 19.14 1.16
CA PHE A 52 -11.98 20.00 0.13
C PHE A 52 -13.03 20.98 -0.42
N ASN A 53 -14.28 20.55 -0.59
CA ASN A 53 -15.39 21.44 -0.94
C ASN A 53 -15.60 22.54 0.11
N ASP A 54 -15.55 22.18 1.40
CA ASP A 54 -15.63 23.16 2.50
C ASP A 54 -14.47 24.17 2.45
N VAL A 55 -13.26 23.72 2.12
CA VAL A 55 -12.09 24.61 1.94
C VAL A 55 -12.32 25.58 0.78
N LEU A 56 -12.80 25.10 -0.38
CA LEU A 56 -13.09 25.94 -1.54
C LEU A 56 -14.18 26.97 -1.23
N GLN A 57 -15.26 26.58 -0.55
CA GLN A 57 -16.34 27.50 -0.19
C GLN A 57 -15.93 28.57 0.83
N ASN A 58 -14.99 28.24 1.73
CA ASN A 58 -14.49 29.17 2.73
C ASN A 58 -13.38 30.10 2.20
N GLN A 59 -12.60 29.65 1.22
CA GLN A 59 -11.44 30.40 0.69
C GLN A 59 -11.74 31.18 -0.59
N ILE A 60 -12.81 30.85 -1.33
CA ILE A 60 -13.10 31.43 -2.64
C ILE A 60 -14.43 32.19 -2.62
N ASP A 61 -14.37 33.51 -2.86
CA ASP A 61 -15.55 34.35 -2.99
C ASP A 61 -16.47 33.89 -4.13
N LYS A 62 -17.80 33.99 -3.93
CA LYS A 62 -18.81 33.53 -4.91
C LYS A 62 -18.72 34.17 -6.30
N LYS A 63 -18.01 35.30 -6.44
CA LYS A 63 -17.90 36.07 -7.71
C LYS A 63 -16.59 35.86 -8.45
N SER A 64 -15.61 35.19 -7.86
CA SER A 64 -14.32 34.95 -8.51
C SER A 64 -14.47 33.91 -9.61
N LEU A 65 -13.70 34.07 -10.68
CA LEU A 65 -13.60 33.08 -11.74
C LEU A 65 -12.65 31.97 -11.30
N ILE A 66 -13.09 30.71 -11.35
CA ILE A 66 -12.25 29.55 -11.06
C ILE A 66 -11.86 28.90 -12.38
N VAL A 67 -10.57 28.76 -12.64
CA VAL A 67 -10.03 28.06 -13.79
C VAL A 67 -9.29 26.83 -13.31
N VAL A 68 -9.67 25.67 -13.81
CA VAL A 68 -9.13 24.37 -13.39
C VAL A 68 -8.43 23.73 -14.58
N PHE A 69 -7.12 23.57 -14.48
CA PHE A 69 -6.32 22.78 -15.41
C PHE A 69 -6.30 21.34 -14.90
N VAL A 70 -6.75 20.40 -15.74
CA VAL A 70 -6.92 18.99 -15.38
C VAL A 70 -6.06 18.10 -16.29
N GLU A 71 -5.05 17.48 -15.70
CA GLU A 71 -4.26 16.42 -16.34
C GLU A 71 -4.97 15.06 -16.28
N GLN A 72 -4.57 14.14 -17.17
CA GLN A 72 -4.99 12.74 -17.06
C GLN A 72 -4.41 12.09 -15.80
N THR A 73 -3.10 12.27 -15.58
CA THR A 73 -2.39 11.69 -14.43
C THR A 73 -1.37 12.65 -13.83
N LEU A 74 -1.40 12.85 -12.51
CA LEU A 74 -0.46 13.72 -11.79
C LEU A 74 -0.25 13.24 -10.35
N SER A 75 1.00 13.18 -9.90
CA SER A 75 1.36 12.85 -8.51
C SER A 75 2.33 13.88 -7.94
N SER A 76 2.52 13.87 -6.61
CA SER A 76 3.44 14.79 -5.92
C SER A 76 4.89 14.67 -6.40
N GLU A 77 5.25 13.49 -6.88
CA GLU A 77 6.57 13.12 -7.40
C GLU A 77 6.88 13.84 -8.72
N ASP A 78 5.87 14.13 -9.54
CA ASP A 78 6.06 14.88 -10.80
C ASP A 78 6.57 16.30 -10.53
N PHE A 79 6.21 16.91 -9.39
CA PHE A 79 6.68 18.25 -9.02
C PHE A 79 8.13 18.29 -8.51
N ILE A 80 8.70 17.13 -8.18
CA ILE A 80 10.09 16.99 -7.72
C ILE A 80 11.01 16.60 -8.90
N SER A 81 10.42 16.18 -10.01
CA SER A 81 11.18 15.68 -11.15
C SER A 81 11.91 16.82 -11.86
N GLU A 82 13.08 16.50 -12.39
CA GLU A 82 13.96 17.41 -13.12
C GLU A 82 14.24 16.85 -14.53
N ASP A 83 14.43 17.74 -15.49
CA ASP A 83 14.90 17.43 -16.85
C ASP A 83 16.36 16.91 -16.84
N GLU A 84 16.84 16.37 -17.96
CA GLU A 84 18.22 15.90 -18.16
C GLU A 84 19.28 16.96 -17.79
N ASN A 85 18.90 18.23 -17.85
CA ASN A 85 19.73 19.39 -17.51
C ASN A 85 19.64 19.83 -16.03
N GLY A 86 18.93 19.08 -15.18
CA GLY A 86 18.72 19.41 -13.76
C GLY A 86 17.78 20.60 -13.54
N LYS A 87 16.86 20.85 -14.48
CA LYS A 87 15.88 21.94 -14.40
C LYS A 87 14.52 21.40 -14.01
N SER A 88 13.86 22.05 -13.05
CA SER A 88 12.48 21.72 -12.64
C SER A 88 11.52 21.69 -13.82
N ILE A 89 10.66 20.67 -13.87
CA ILE A 89 9.60 20.51 -14.89
C ILE A 89 8.65 21.70 -14.89
N PHE A 90 8.32 22.21 -13.70
CA PHE A 90 7.35 23.29 -13.51
C PHE A 90 8.03 24.63 -13.20
N ALA A 91 8.97 25.01 -14.06
CA ALA A 91 9.73 26.25 -13.88
C ALA A 91 8.84 27.50 -13.79
N THR A 92 7.70 27.54 -14.48
CA THR A 92 6.80 28.70 -14.44
C THR A 92 5.95 28.73 -13.18
N LEU A 93 5.47 27.58 -12.71
CA LEU A 93 4.83 27.50 -11.39
C LEU A 93 5.80 27.83 -10.25
N ASP A 94 7.07 27.46 -10.36
CA ASP A 94 8.09 27.81 -9.35
C ASP A 94 8.29 29.34 -9.27
N LEU A 95 8.33 30.04 -10.41
CA LEU A 95 8.35 31.52 -10.43
C LEU A 95 7.06 32.13 -9.84
N LEU A 96 5.92 31.44 -9.94
CA LEU A 96 4.66 31.88 -9.34
C LEU A 96 4.65 31.72 -7.82
N LYS A 97 5.31 30.69 -7.26
CA LYS A 97 5.50 30.53 -5.81
C LYS A 97 6.27 31.69 -5.19
N GLU A 98 7.22 32.27 -5.91
CA GLU A 98 8.00 33.41 -5.43
C GLU A 98 7.23 34.73 -5.47
N SER A 99 6.27 34.86 -6.39
CA SER A 99 5.59 36.13 -6.68
C SER A 99 4.17 36.24 -6.11
N THR A 100 3.51 35.12 -5.81
CA THR A 100 2.11 35.08 -5.36
C THR A 100 1.91 34.08 -4.21
N THR A 101 0.82 34.25 -3.46
CA THR A 101 0.40 33.28 -2.45
C THR A 101 -0.13 32.03 -3.12
N VAL A 102 0.56 30.91 -2.88
CA VAL A 102 0.25 29.60 -3.46
C VAL A 102 -0.18 28.66 -2.35
N ASN A 103 -1.33 28.02 -2.53
CA ASN A 103 -1.79 26.93 -1.68
C ASN A 103 -1.52 25.59 -2.37
N TYR A 104 -0.75 24.74 -1.71
CA TYR A 104 -0.46 23.40 -2.17
C TYR A 104 -1.06 22.35 -1.23
N PHE A 105 -1.91 21.49 -1.78
CA PHE A 105 -2.47 20.33 -1.09
C PHE A 105 -1.87 19.07 -1.68
N GLN A 106 -1.09 18.34 -0.89
CA GLN A 106 -0.38 17.16 -1.38
C GLN A 106 -1.33 16.01 -1.76
N CYS A 107 -2.47 15.90 -1.09
CA CYS A 107 -3.38 14.76 -1.26
C CYS A 107 -4.84 15.16 -1.08
N VAL A 108 -5.56 15.23 -2.20
CA VAL A 108 -7.00 15.44 -2.25
C VAL A 108 -7.65 14.27 -2.99
N LYS A 109 -8.68 13.67 -2.39
CA LYS A 109 -9.47 12.63 -3.05
C LYS A 109 -10.50 13.27 -3.97
N ASN A 110 -10.48 12.89 -5.25
CA ASN A 110 -11.42 13.36 -6.29
C ASN A 110 -11.64 14.89 -6.31
N PRO A 111 -10.59 15.71 -6.57
CA PRO A 111 -10.73 17.17 -6.59
C PRO A 111 -11.61 17.68 -7.73
N VAL A 112 -11.55 17.05 -8.92
CA VAL A 112 -12.34 17.48 -10.09
C VAL A 112 -13.85 17.36 -9.81
N THR A 113 -14.30 16.27 -9.18
CA THR A 113 -15.70 16.11 -8.78
C THR A 113 -16.09 17.11 -7.69
N SER A 114 -15.18 17.41 -6.75
CA SER A 114 -15.39 18.43 -5.72
C SER A 114 -15.64 19.82 -6.32
N ILE A 115 -14.84 20.20 -7.32
CA ILE A 115 -14.93 21.54 -7.94
C ILE A 115 -16.15 21.63 -8.85
N THR A 116 -16.46 20.58 -9.61
CA THR A 116 -17.65 20.56 -10.48
C THR A 116 -18.97 20.47 -9.71
N SER A 117 -18.95 19.96 -8.48
CA SER A 117 -20.12 19.89 -7.59
C SER A 117 -20.32 21.13 -6.71
N LEU A 118 -19.51 22.18 -6.89
CA LEU A 118 -19.73 23.47 -6.24
C LEU A 118 -21.09 24.04 -6.65
N LYS A 119 -22.00 24.16 -5.68
CA LYS A 119 -23.35 24.69 -5.89
C LYS A 119 -23.26 26.16 -6.34
N GLU A 120 -24.19 26.57 -7.19
CA GLU A 120 -24.37 27.97 -7.66
C GLU A 120 -23.37 28.47 -8.72
N ARG A 121 -22.62 27.59 -9.40
CA ARG A 121 -21.70 27.98 -10.50
C ARG A 121 -21.92 27.13 -11.75
N ASN A 122 -21.81 27.73 -12.93
CA ASN A 122 -21.84 26.95 -14.18
C ASN A 122 -20.44 26.42 -14.49
N VAL A 123 -20.36 25.16 -14.90
CA VAL A 123 -19.11 24.53 -15.33
C VAL A 123 -19.04 24.56 -16.86
N VAL A 124 -18.02 25.21 -17.41
CA VAL A 124 -17.70 25.23 -18.84
C VAL A 124 -16.44 24.40 -19.04
N GLN A 125 -16.54 23.32 -19.83
CA GLN A 125 -15.39 22.49 -20.19
C GLN A 125 -14.87 22.92 -21.56
N SER A 126 -13.56 23.09 -21.72
CA SER A 126 -12.92 23.49 -22.98
C SER A 126 -11.53 22.87 -23.13
N SER A 127 -11.06 22.72 -24.37
CA SER A 127 -9.65 22.36 -24.64
C SER A 127 -8.76 23.60 -24.56
N PHE A 128 -7.45 23.40 -24.38
CA PHE A 128 -6.46 24.47 -24.46
C PHE A 128 -6.57 25.28 -25.79
N GLU A 129 -6.76 24.58 -26.91
CA GLU A 129 -6.84 25.19 -28.24
C GLU A 129 -8.08 26.08 -28.39
N ASP A 130 -9.22 25.65 -27.86
CA ASP A 130 -10.47 26.40 -27.89
C ASP A 130 -10.36 27.68 -27.06
N VAL A 131 -9.74 27.60 -25.88
CA VAL A 131 -9.49 28.74 -24.99
C VAL A 131 -8.57 29.76 -25.65
N MET A 132 -7.64 29.31 -26.49
CA MET A 132 -6.73 30.19 -27.21
C MET A 132 -7.37 30.86 -28.42
N ASN A 133 -8.19 30.13 -29.18
CA ASN A 133 -8.70 30.56 -30.48
C ASN A 133 -10.07 31.27 -30.42
N GLU A 134 -10.91 30.99 -29.43
CA GLU A 134 -12.25 31.58 -29.32
C GLU A 134 -12.34 32.69 -28.24
N PRO A 135 -13.16 33.74 -28.44
CA PRO A 135 -13.48 34.68 -27.37
C PRO A 135 -14.38 33.99 -26.33
N LEU A 136 -13.79 33.66 -25.19
CA LEU A 136 -14.44 32.97 -24.08
C LEU A 136 -15.66 33.73 -23.55
N LYS A 137 -16.84 33.11 -23.61
CA LYS A 137 -18.09 33.64 -23.02
C LYS A 137 -18.19 33.28 -21.54
N ILE A 138 -17.23 33.72 -20.74
CA ILE A 138 -17.16 33.37 -19.31
C ILE A 138 -17.78 34.51 -18.49
N GLN A 139 -18.73 34.18 -17.60
CA GLN A 139 -19.30 35.14 -16.65
C GLN A 139 -18.54 35.09 -15.31
N HIS A 140 -18.64 36.17 -14.53
CA HIS A 140 -18.05 36.22 -13.19
C HIS A 140 -18.75 35.19 -12.29
N GLY A 141 -17.98 34.27 -11.71
CA GLY A 141 -18.49 33.19 -10.86
C GLY A 141 -18.52 31.80 -11.52
N ASP A 142 -18.30 31.69 -12.83
CA ASP A 142 -18.25 30.39 -13.52
C ASP A 142 -16.98 29.60 -13.19
N VAL A 143 -17.01 28.29 -13.47
CA VAL A 143 -15.87 27.37 -13.38
C VAL A 143 -15.47 26.97 -14.81
N LEU A 144 -14.27 27.35 -15.24
CA LEU A 144 -13.69 26.92 -16.51
C LEU A 144 -12.79 25.70 -16.28
N LEU A 145 -13.18 24.54 -16.80
CA LEU A 145 -12.38 23.30 -16.76
C LEU A 145 -11.64 23.13 -18.08
N ILE A 146 -10.32 23.19 -18.02
CA ILE A 146 -9.43 23.00 -19.17
C ILE A 146 -8.81 21.61 -19.06
N ALA A 147 -9.22 20.70 -19.94
CA ALA A 147 -8.65 19.36 -20.00
C ALA A 147 -7.35 19.39 -20.81
N MET A 148 -6.27 18.91 -20.20
CA MET A 148 -4.93 18.82 -20.79
C MET A 148 -4.70 17.38 -21.28
N ASN A 149 -5.40 16.99 -22.35
CA ASN A 149 -5.40 15.61 -22.88
C ASN A 149 -4.77 15.49 -24.27
N ASP A 150 -3.83 16.38 -24.58
CA ASP A 150 -3.14 16.57 -25.85
C ASP A 150 -1.74 15.95 -25.85
N ALA A 151 -1.61 14.75 -25.29
CA ALA A 151 -0.37 13.97 -25.34
C ALA A 151 -0.11 13.50 -26.79
N ASN A 152 1.10 13.75 -27.30
CA ASN A 152 1.53 13.28 -28.62
C ASN A 152 2.23 11.91 -28.50
N ASP A 153 2.10 11.06 -29.53
CA ASP A 153 2.71 9.72 -29.53
C ASP A 153 4.25 9.74 -29.47
N ASP A 154 4.88 10.82 -29.92
CA ASP A 154 6.33 11.01 -30.00
C ASP A 154 6.90 11.89 -28.87
N GLU A 155 6.12 12.24 -27.85
CA GLU A 155 6.50 13.16 -26.78
C GLU A 155 6.67 12.44 -25.43
N ASP A 156 7.83 12.63 -24.79
CA ASP A 156 8.08 12.12 -23.45
C ASP A 156 7.23 12.86 -22.40
N ARG A 157 6.89 12.19 -21.30
CA ARG A 157 6.05 12.76 -20.23
C ARG A 157 6.62 14.08 -19.68
N ILE A 158 7.94 14.15 -19.51
CA ILE A 158 8.62 15.32 -18.97
C ILE A 158 8.44 16.53 -19.91
N ASP A 159 8.61 16.32 -21.22
CA ASP A 159 8.43 17.35 -22.23
C ASP A 159 6.97 17.82 -22.33
N MET A 160 6.03 16.88 -22.24
CA MET A 160 4.60 17.18 -22.21
C MET A 160 4.22 18.06 -21.01
N LEU A 161 4.68 17.70 -19.79
CA LEU A 161 4.42 18.50 -18.59
C LEU A 161 5.10 19.88 -18.65
N HIS A 162 6.31 19.97 -19.21
CA HIS A 162 6.98 21.24 -19.47
C HIS A 162 6.19 22.15 -20.42
N ARG A 163 5.60 21.57 -21.47
CA ARG A 163 4.74 22.30 -22.41
C ARG A 163 3.46 22.76 -21.72
N HIS A 164 2.85 21.91 -20.90
CA HIS A 164 1.65 22.24 -20.14
C HIS A 164 1.90 23.37 -19.11
N ASP A 165 3.05 23.40 -18.45
CA ASP A 165 3.48 24.50 -17.57
C ASP A 165 3.49 25.87 -18.30
N ARG A 166 4.04 25.91 -19.52
CA ARG A 166 4.05 27.14 -20.36
C ARG A 166 2.66 27.53 -20.84
N ASN A 167 1.84 26.55 -21.19
CA ASN A 167 0.46 26.74 -21.62
C ASN A 167 -0.38 27.35 -20.50
N MET A 168 -0.28 26.82 -19.28
CA MET A 168 -0.94 27.38 -18.10
C MET A 168 -0.54 28.83 -17.84
N ALA A 169 0.76 29.13 -17.93
CA ALA A 169 1.27 30.49 -17.74
C ALA A 169 0.73 31.48 -18.78
N THR A 170 0.62 31.05 -20.04
CA THR A 170 0.09 31.87 -21.13
C THR A 170 -1.39 32.20 -20.91
N ILE A 171 -2.18 31.20 -20.49
CA ILE A 171 -3.60 31.39 -20.16
C ILE A 171 -3.75 32.31 -18.95
N TYR A 172 -2.94 32.11 -17.91
CA TYR A 172 -2.95 32.96 -16.73
C TYR A 172 -2.67 34.42 -17.09
N ALA A 173 -1.61 34.69 -17.87
CA ALA A 173 -1.24 36.03 -18.30
C ALA A 173 -2.31 36.71 -19.18
N ARG A 174 -3.13 35.94 -19.90
CA ARG A 174 -4.27 36.43 -20.67
C ARG A 174 -5.44 36.79 -19.75
N LEU A 175 -5.85 35.86 -18.89
CA LEU A 175 -7.07 36.01 -18.08
C LEU A 175 -6.95 37.05 -16.96
N VAL A 176 -5.74 37.26 -16.43
CA VAL A 176 -5.48 38.31 -15.42
C VAL A 176 -5.70 39.73 -15.97
N LYS A 177 -5.62 39.93 -17.30
CA LYS A 177 -5.90 41.24 -17.93
C LYS A 177 -7.39 41.55 -17.96
N ASP A 178 -8.22 40.52 -18.11
CA ASP A 178 -9.65 40.64 -18.33
C ASP A 178 -10.47 40.51 -17.03
N HIS A 179 -9.94 39.82 -16.02
CA HIS A 179 -10.61 39.55 -14.74
C HIS A 179 -9.75 39.96 -13.53
N LYS A 180 -10.34 40.69 -12.58
CA LYS A 180 -9.65 41.14 -11.35
C LYS A 180 -9.53 40.04 -10.28
N ASP A 181 -10.57 39.23 -10.12
CA ASP A 181 -10.67 38.20 -9.09
C ASP A 181 -10.67 36.80 -9.74
N ILE A 182 -9.48 36.21 -9.87
CA ILE A 182 -9.27 34.92 -10.52
C ILE A 182 -8.51 33.96 -9.62
N VAL A 183 -8.97 32.71 -9.61
CA VAL A 183 -8.34 31.59 -8.91
C VAL A 183 -8.04 30.49 -9.93
N MET A 184 -6.78 30.09 -9.99
CA MET A 184 -6.29 29.01 -10.82
C MET A 184 -6.08 27.78 -9.96
N ILE A 185 -6.48 26.61 -10.46
CA ILE A 185 -6.29 25.32 -9.82
C ILE A 185 -5.66 24.37 -10.84
N TYR A 186 -4.60 23.68 -10.47
CA TYR A 186 -3.97 22.62 -11.25
C TYR A 186 -4.09 21.28 -10.51
N THR A 187 -4.64 20.28 -11.19
CA THR A 187 -4.90 18.95 -10.62
C THR A 187 -5.05 17.89 -11.71
N ALA A 188 -5.42 16.65 -11.37
CA ALA A 188 -5.62 15.56 -12.31
C ALA A 188 -6.84 14.69 -12.00
N TYR A 189 -7.21 13.84 -12.96
CA TYR A 189 -8.20 12.78 -12.74
C TYR A 189 -7.69 11.65 -11.86
N GLY A 190 -6.42 11.25 -12.01
CA GLY A 190 -5.80 10.18 -11.21
C GLY A 190 -4.31 10.39 -10.93
N PRO A 191 -3.70 9.57 -10.05
CA PRO A 191 -2.27 9.65 -9.76
C PRO A 191 -1.43 9.06 -10.91
N SER A 192 -0.30 9.67 -11.23
CA SER A 192 0.69 9.12 -12.17
C SER A 192 1.54 8.02 -11.54
N TRP A 193 1.71 8.11 -10.22
CA TRP A 193 2.41 7.16 -9.38
C TRP A 193 1.47 6.55 -8.35
N ILE A 194 1.27 5.23 -8.41
CA ILE A 194 0.48 4.48 -7.43
C ILE A 194 1.47 3.75 -6.52
N ILE A 195 1.66 4.24 -5.30
CA ILE A 195 2.29 3.43 -4.25
C ILE A 195 1.25 2.40 -3.83
N SER A 196 1.54 1.11 -4.02
CA SER A 196 0.67 0.04 -3.54
C SER A 196 0.44 0.23 -2.03
N GLU A 197 -0.82 0.40 -1.66
CA GLU A 197 -1.21 0.59 -0.25
C GLU A 197 -0.99 -0.69 0.58
N ASP A 198 -0.60 -1.80 -0.07
CA ASP A 198 -0.16 -3.06 0.53
C ASP A 198 1.17 -2.98 1.31
N VAL A 199 1.84 -1.81 1.32
CA VAL A 199 2.95 -1.54 2.24
C VAL A 199 2.48 -0.67 3.43
N ARG A 200 1.26 -0.92 3.93
CA ARG A 200 0.83 -0.48 5.27
C ARG A 200 1.01 -1.57 6.33
N SER A 201 1.96 -2.47 6.16
CA SER A 201 2.63 -3.08 7.32
C SER A 201 3.63 -2.05 7.87
N HIS A 202 3.12 -1.21 8.79
CA HIS A 202 3.88 -0.51 9.82
C HIS A 202 5.28 0.00 9.46
N ARG A 203 5.36 1.02 8.60
CA ARG A 203 6.51 1.95 8.64
C ARG A 203 6.16 3.18 9.46
N HIS A 204 6.00 2.99 10.78
CA HIS A 204 6.20 4.10 11.70
C HIS A 204 7.71 4.31 11.82
N ILE A 205 8.27 5.17 10.95
CA ILE A 205 9.47 5.91 11.33
C ILE A 205 8.97 6.91 12.37
N ARG A 206 9.16 6.61 13.66
CA ARG A 206 9.09 7.65 14.69
C ARG A 206 10.34 8.50 14.52
N ASP A 207 10.15 9.70 14.00
CA ASP A 207 11.03 10.81 14.35
C ASP A 207 11.06 10.88 15.88
N VAL A 208 12.26 10.81 16.45
CA VAL A 208 12.45 10.99 17.90
C VAL A 208 12.32 12.48 18.19
N SER A 209 11.09 12.97 18.29
CA SER A 209 10.83 14.13 19.12
C SER A 209 11.15 13.71 20.56
N LYS A 210 12.16 14.36 21.16
CA LYS A 210 12.55 14.20 22.56
C LYS A 210 11.27 14.07 23.43
N PRO A 211 11.06 12.96 24.15
CA PRO A 211 9.89 12.84 25.00
C PRO A 211 10.00 13.86 26.13
N ASN A 212 8.91 14.60 26.38
CA ASN A 212 8.70 15.17 27.71
C ASN A 212 8.65 13.99 28.70
N ASP A 213 9.41 14.09 29.79
CA ASP A 213 9.74 13.04 30.77
C ASP A 213 8.55 12.47 31.57
N THR A 214 7.43 12.07 30.95
CA THR A 214 6.28 11.55 31.71
C THR A 214 5.44 10.49 30.98
N GLU A 215 6.06 9.68 30.12
CA GLU A 215 5.53 8.37 29.74
C GLU A 215 6.61 7.31 29.99
N PRO A 216 6.29 6.15 30.59
CA PRO A 216 7.27 5.07 30.73
C PRO A 216 7.67 4.59 29.33
N GLU A 217 8.95 4.73 28.99
CA GLU A 217 9.47 4.26 27.70
C GLU A 217 9.09 2.78 27.48
N PRO A 218 8.62 2.41 26.28
CA PRO A 218 8.38 1.00 25.97
C PRO A 218 9.70 0.24 26.07
N SER A 219 9.77 -0.76 26.95
CA SER A 219 10.94 -1.61 27.13
C SER A 219 11.10 -2.56 25.93
N TYR A 220 11.84 -2.12 24.92
CA TYR A 220 12.25 -2.98 23.82
C TYR A 220 13.43 -3.86 24.27
N LEU A 221 13.39 -5.14 23.92
CA LEU A 221 14.49 -6.06 24.13
C LEU A 221 15.27 -6.20 22.83
N VAL A 222 16.56 -5.91 22.88
CA VAL A 222 17.49 -6.18 21.77
C VAL A 222 18.66 -6.96 22.31
N ILE A 223 18.87 -8.14 21.74
CA ILE A 223 19.98 -9.04 22.03
C ILE A 223 20.82 -9.11 20.77
N LYS A 224 22.10 -8.78 20.91
CA LYS A 224 23.04 -8.73 19.82
C LYS A 224 24.32 -9.46 20.19
N ASN A 225 24.65 -10.47 19.38
CA ASN A 225 25.93 -11.15 19.39
C ASN A 225 26.45 -11.22 17.94
N ASN A 226 27.70 -11.62 17.74
CA ASN A 226 28.27 -11.79 16.40
C ASN A 226 27.52 -12.84 15.58
N ASP A 227 26.91 -13.82 16.25
CA ASP A 227 26.27 -14.96 15.60
C ASP A 227 24.73 -14.87 15.57
N ILE A 228 24.12 -14.01 16.41
CA ILE A 228 22.66 -13.90 16.52
C ILE A 228 22.19 -12.46 16.77
N LEU A 229 21.04 -12.15 16.18
CA LEU A 229 20.23 -10.99 16.51
C LEU A 229 18.85 -11.45 16.98
N ILE A 230 18.39 -10.90 18.10
CA ILE A 230 17.02 -11.06 18.59
C ILE A 230 16.49 -9.68 18.95
N SER A 231 15.27 -9.37 18.53
CA SER A 231 14.54 -8.17 18.93
C SER A 231 13.11 -8.53 19.32
N SER A 232 12.57 -7.85 20.33
CA SER A 232 11.21 -7.99 20.80
C SER A 232 10.71 -6.62 21.29
N MET A 233 9.45 -6.28 21.01
CA MET A 233 8.85 -5.00 21.40
C MET A 233 8.66 -4.89 22.92
N SER A 234 8.48 -6.03 23.59
CA SER A 234 8.41 -6.11 25.05
C SER A 234 9.34 -7.20 25.58
N ASN A 235 9.67 -7.12 26.87
CA ASN A 235 10.37 -8.20 27.55
C ASN A 235 9.57 -9.51 27.48
N PRO A 236 10.22 -10.65 27.24
CA PRO A 236 9.54 -11.94 27.20
C PRO A 236 8.92 -12.26 28.56
N LEU A 237 7.71 -12.80 28.53
CA LEU A 237 7.01 -13.23 29.74
C LEU A 237 7.05 -14.75 29.79
N LEU A 238 7.60 -15.27 30.88
CA LEU A 238 7.59 -16.68 31.22
C LEU A 238 6.56 -16.91 32.32
N VAL A 239 5.56 -17.75 32.04
CA VAL A 239 4.60 -18.19 33.05
C VAL A 239 5.03 -19.56 33.56
N CYS A 240 5.35 -19.65 34.85
CA CYS A 240 5.67 -20.90 35.54
C CYS A 240 4.67 -21.11 36.67
N ASN A 241 3.88 -22.19 36.64
CA ASN A 241 2.97 -22.57 37.74
C ASN A 241 2.07 -21.41 38.24
N GLY A 242 1.59 -20.54 37.32
CA GLY A 242 0.71 -19.42 37.63
C GLY A 242 1.42 -18.12 38.05
N THR A 243 2.74 -18.12 38.25
CA THR A 243 3.52 -16.88 38.40
C THR A 243 4.05 -16.43 37.04
N THR A 244 3.87 -15.14 36.73
CA THR A 244 4.43 -14.53 35.52
C THR A 244 5.73 -13.84 35.88
N VAL A 245 6.82 -14.23 35.24
CA VAL A 245 8.15 -13.66 35.41
C VAL A 245 8.50 -12.93 34.11
N SER A 246 8.73 -11.61 34.21
CA SER A 246 9.31 -10.84 33.11
C SER A 246 10.81 -11.08 33.04
N LEU A 247 11.28 -11.51 31.87
CA LEU A 247 12.70 -11.71 31.61
C LEU A 247 13.30 -10.38 31.14
N ASP A 248 13.70 -9.58 32.12
CA ASP A 248 14.22 -8.23 31.87
C ASP A 248 15.74 -8.28 31.72
N THR A 249 16.24 -7.86 30.55
CA THR A 249 17.65 -7.84 30.15
C THR A 249 18.36 -9.21 30.12
N PHE A 250 19.23 -9.41 29.13
CA PHE A 250 20.13 -10.56 29.06
C PHE A 250 21.56 -10.03 28.95
N THR A 251 22.43 -10.40 29.90
CA THR A 251 23.80 -9.86 29.99
C THR A 251 24.85 -10.83 29.51
N GLU A 252 24.62 -12.14 29.65
CA GLU A 252 25.52 -13.16 29.14
C GLU A 252 24.84 -13.91 27.99
N ILE A 253 25.48 -13.86 26.83
CA ILE A 253 25.10 -14.59 25.63
C ILE A 253 26.28 -15.52 25.30
N THR A 254 26.06 -16.82 25.39
CA THR A 254 27.07 -17.82 24.99
C THR A 254 26.60 -18.60 23.78
N THR A 255 27.48 -18.69 22.79
CA THR A 255 27.32 -19.58 21.63
C THR A 255 28.04 -20.89 21.94
N GLU A 256 27.33 -22.00 21.85
CA GLU A 256 27.87 -23.35 22.03
C GLU A 256 27.58 -24.19 20.78
N ASN A 257 28.42 -25.20 20.51
CA ASN A 257 28.25 -26.15 19.40
C ASN A 257 28.03 -25.51 18.02
N LYS A 258 28.71 -24.39 17.72
CA LYS A 258 28.65 -23.77 16.39
C LYS A 258 29.31 -24.68 15.35
N SER A 259 28.50 -25.29 14.49
CA SER A 259 28.91 -26.01 13.29
C SER A 259 28.19 -25.43 12.07
N GLU A 260 28.46 -25.97 10.88
CA GLU A 260 27.68 -25.63 9.68
C GLU A 260 26.24 -26.15 9.73
N GLU A 261 25.97 -27.15 10.58
CA GLU A 261 24.67 -27.86 10.65
C GLU A 261 23.83 -27.45 11.86
N GLY A 262 24.41 -26.75 12.84
CA GLY A 262 23.68 -26.36 14.04
C GLY A 262 24.42 -25.40 14.96
N MET A 263 23.68 -24.82 15.88
CA MET A 263 24.19 -23.84 16.84
C MET A 263 23.27 -23.75 18.06
N ASN A 264 23.84 -23.72 19.26
CA ASN A 264 23.12 -23.53 20.51
C ASN A 264 23.44 -22.16 21.10
N ILE A 265 22.40 -21.42 21.51
CA ILE A 265 22.55 -20.07 22.04
C ILE A 265 21.91 -20.00 23.40
N THR A 266 22.74 -19.73 24.40
CA THR A 266 22.30 -19.62 25.79
C THR A 266 22.31 -18.16 26.23
N LEU A 267 21.17 -17.69 26.72
CA LEU A 267 20.96 -16.37 27.30
C LEU A 267 20.75 -16.50 28.81
N LYS A 268 21.52 -15.74 29.59
CA LYS A 268 21.28 -15.61 31.04
C LYS A 268 20.82 -14.20 31.37
N SER A 269 19.74 -14.11 32.14
CA SER A 269 19.25 -12.83 32.66
C SER A 269 19.90 -12.52 34.00
N PRO A 270 20.41 -11.29 34.22
CA PRO A 270 20.97 -10.88 35.51
C PRO A 270 19.89 -10.60 36.56
N THR A 271 18.70 -10.16 36.11
CA THR A 271 17.57 -9.78 36.97
C THR A 271 16.96 -11.02 37.62
N VAL A 272 16.96 -12.14 36.89
CA VAL A 272 16.54 -13.43 37.39
C VAL A 272 17.73 -14.39 37.31
N THR A 273 18.64 -14.26 38.28
CA THR A 273 19.92 -15.00 38.37
C THR A 273 19.81 -16.52 38.25
N HIS A 274 18.61 -17.06 38.36
CA HIS A 274 18.33 -18.48 38.30
C HIS A 274 17.74 -18.95 36.96
N ILE A 275 17.39 -18.07 36.01
CA ILE A 275 16.78 -18.47 34.74
C ILE A 275 17.76 -18.35 33.57
N THR A 276 17.94 -19.46 32.86
CA THR A 276 18.77 -19.56 31.64
C THR A 276 17.89 -20.05 30.49
N LEU A 277 17.88 -19.32 29.37
CA LEU A 277 17.18 -19.70 28.14
C LEU A 277 18.20 -20.23 27.13
N THR A 278 17.99 -21.41 26.57
CA THR A 278 18.84 -21.97 25.51
C THR A 278 18.01 -22.28 24.28
N PHE A 279 18.39 -21.70 23.14
CA PHE A 279 17.80 -21.91 21.83
C PHE A 279 18.68 -22.88 21.03
N GLU A 280 18.07 -23.90 20.44
CA GLU A 280 18.74 -24.88 19.59
C GLU A 280 18.34 -24.64 18.13
N PHE A 281 19.33 -24.27 17.31
CA PHE A 281 19.18 -24.04 15.88
C PHE A 281 19.84 -25.15 15.09
N LEU A 282 19.16 -25.59 14.04
CA LEU A 282 19.64 -26.55 13.05
C LEU A 282 19.61 -25.89 11.68
N PHE A 283 20.58 -26.22 10.83
CA PHE A 283 20.62 -25.77 9.45
C PHE A 283 20.47 -26.98 8.53
N ALA A 284 19.42 -26.99 7.70
CA ALA A 284 19.12 -28.08 6.80
C ALA A 284 18.49 -27.55 5.50
N GLY A 285 19.06 -27.95 4.36
CA GLY A 285 18.48 -27.68 3.04
C GLY A 285 18.37 -26.18 2.67
N GLY A 286 19.27 -25.33 3.19
CA GLY A 286 19.24 -23.88 2.95
C GLY A 286 18.29 -23.11 3.88
N TYR A 287 17.71 -23.78 4.87
CA TYR A 287 16.88 -23.18 5.90
C TYR A 287 17.52 -23.38 7.26
N TRP A 288 17.46 -22.36 8.10
CA TRP A 288 17.69 -22.54 9.53
C TRP A 288 16.35 -22.79 10.21
N ILE A 289 16.35 -23.70 11.17
CA ILE A 289 15.18 -24.19 11.90
C ILE A 289 15.50 -24.08 13.38
N MET A 290 14.57 -23.53 14.16
CA MET A 290 14.67 -23.58 15.61
C MET A 290 13.95 -24.83 16.10
N ASP A 291 14.69 -25.81 16.60
CA ASP A 291 14.15 -27.12 16.97
C ASP A 291 13.52 -27.07 18.36
N ASN A 292 14.28 -26.63 19.36
CA ASN A 292 13.85 -26.60 20.75
C ASN A 292 14.27 -25.31 21.46
N ILE A 293 13.46 -24.93 22.46
CA ILE A 293 13.83 -23.94 23.46
C ILE A 293 13.84 -24.62 24.81
N THR A 294 14.95 -24.52 25.53
CA THR A 294 15.06 -25.03 26.88
C THR A 294 15.19 -23.89 27.88
N VAL A 295 14.47 -23.99 28.99
CA VAL A 295 14.51 -23.01 30.06
C VAL A 295 14.93 -23.73 31.32
N LEU A 296 16.07 -23.35 31.85
CA LEU A 296 16.60 -23.89 33.10
C LEU A 296 16.36 -22.88 34.21
N ASN A 297 15.64 -23.29 35.24
CA ASN A 297 15.41 -22.53 36.46
C ASN A 297 16.14 -23.18 37.64
N THR A 298 17.32 -22.66 37.99
CA THR A 298 18.20 -23.14 39.05
C THR A 298 17.58 -22.99 40.45
N SER A 299 16.51 -22.22 40.63
CA SER A 299 15.83 -22.08 41.93
C SER A 299 14.83 -23.21 42.21
N ALA A 300 14.49 -24.02 41.21
CA ALA A 300 13.56 -25.13 41.33
C ALA A 300 14.31 -26.44 41.68
N PRO A 301 13.66 -27.40 42.39
CA PRO A 301 14.27 -28.71 42.68
C PRO A 301 14.66 -29.43 41.38
N GLU A 302 15.74 -30.23 41.42
CA GLU A 302 16.38 -30.87 40.25
C GLU A 302 15.43 -31.64 39.32
N GLN A 303 14.27 -32.07 39.81
CA GLN A 303 13.30 -32.83 39.04
C GLN A 303 12.40 -31.96 38.12
N ASP A 304 12.27 -30.65 38.40
CA ASP A 304 11.41 -29.68 37.69
C ASP A 304 12.17 -28.39 37.29
N ASN A 305 13.50 -28.45 37.27
CA ASN A 305 14.34 -27.30 36.96
C ASN A 305 14.51 -27.03 35.45
N LYS A 306 14.11 -27.95 34.57
CA LYS A 306 14.34 -27.82 33.12
C LYS A 306 13.04 -28.01 32.33
N TYR A 307 12.67 -26.96 31.61
CA TYR A 307 11.50 -26.92 30.74
C TYR A 307 11.93 -27.00 29.28
N TYR A 308 11.24 -27.82 28.50
CA TYR A 308 11.48 -28.05 27.06
C TYR A 308 10.26 -27.57 26.30
N PHE A 309 10.35 -26.39 25.69
CA PHE A 309 9.26 -25.84 24.90
C PHE A 309 9.32 -26.41 23.49
N ARG A 310 8.18 -26.94 23.04
CA ARG A 310 8.07 -27.46 21.67
C ARG A 310 7.89 -26.30 20.71
N VAL A 311 8.78 -26.22 19.75
CA VAL A 311 8.69 -25.26 18.65
C VAL A 311 7.98 -25.95 17.47
N LYS A 312 7.07 -25.24 16.81
CA LYS A 312 6.42 -25.70 15.57
C LYS A 312 6.56 -24.59 14.53
N GLU A 313 6.87 -24.97 13.29
CA GLU A 313 6.85 -24.07 12.14
C GLU A 313 7.74 -22.82 12.30
N PHE A 314 8.89 -22.99 12.95
CA PHE A 314 9.87 -21.92 13.15
C PHE A 314 11.12 -22.17 12.33
N TYR A 315 11.10 -21.64 11.13
CA TYR A 315 12.19 -21.76 10.17
C TYR A 315 12.20 -20.54 9.27
N ALA A 316 13.37 -20.17 8.77
CA ALA A 316 13.48 -19.21 7.67
C ALA A 316 14.64 -19.60 6.74
N PRO A 317 14.62 -19.12 5.48
CA PRO A 317 15.75 -19.30 4.58
C PRO A 317 17.04 -18.71 5.15
N GLU A 318 18.18 -19.20 4.67
CA GLU A 318 19.48 -18.58 4.92
C GLU A 318 19.43 -17.08 4.57
N LEU A 319 20.06 -16.23 5.39
CA LEU A 319 20.06 -14.76 5.30
C LEU A 319 18.76 -14.04 5.70
N PHE A 320 17.64 -14.75 5.85
CA PHE A 320 16.38 -14.15 6.30
C PHE A 320 16.28 -14.16 7.83
N SER A 321 15.59 -13.16 8.37
CA SER A 321 15.17 -13.12 9.77
C SER A 321 13.76 -13.67 9.90
N TYR A 322 13.43 -14.38 10.98
CA TYR A 322 12.05 -14.78 11.24
C TYR A 322 11.36 -13.72 12.07
N HIS A 323 10.16 -13.30 11.66
CA HIS A 323 9.39 -12.27 12.33
C HIS A 323 7.98 -12.76 12.68
N CYS A 324 7.52 -12.46 13.90
CA CYS A 324 6.17 -12.80 14.34
C CYS A 324 5.61 -11.81 15.36
N SER A 325 4.36 -11.38 15.17
CA SER A 325 3.70 -10.39 16.02
C SER A 325 3.40 -10.90 17.43
N ASN A 326 2.93 -12.14 17.59
CA ASN A 326 2.69 -12.77 18.88
C ASN A 326 3.18 -14.21 18.84
N MET A 327 4.29 -14.48 19.51
CA MET A 327 4.85 -15.82 19.58
C MET A 327 4.57 -16.44 20.95
N LEU A 328 3.95 -17.61 20.97
CA LEU A 328 3.62 -18.35 22.18
C LEU A 328 4.19 -19.77 22.09
N PHE A 329 5.10 -20.08 23.00
CA PHE A 329 5.66 -21.42 23.15
C PHE A 329 5.02 -22.12 24.34
N TYR A 330 4.52 -23.34 24.14
CA TYR A 330 3.86 -24.13 25.17
C TYR A 330 4.77 -25.27 25.66
N PHE A 331 4.73 -25.54 26.96
CA PHE A 331 5.39 -26.70 27.52
C PHE A 331 4.50 -27.96 27.32
N PRO A 332 4.99 -29.01 26.62
CA PRO A 332 4.15 -30.17 26.27
C PRO A 332 3.58 -30.92 27.47
N ARG A 333 4.30 -30.92 28.60
CA ARG A 333 3.91 -31.68 29.80
C ARG A 333 2.91 -30.93 30.68
N ASN A 334 2.91 -29.59 30.65
CA ASN A 334 1.96 -28.75 31.38
C ASN A 334 1.58 -27.50 30.54
N PRO A 335 0.34 -27.38 30.06
CA PRO A 335 -0.09 -26.23 29.23
C PRO A 335 -0.18 -24.90 30.01
N ASN A 336 -0.16 -24.96 31.35
CA ASN A 336 -0.15 -23.78 32.22
C ASN A 336 1.21 -23.06 32.26
N GLN A 337 2.22 -23.60 31.58
CA GLN A 337 3.53 -22.99 31.44
C GLN A 337 3.75 -22.58 29.99
N ASN A 338 3.98 -21.28 29.79
CA ASN A 338 4.20 -20.73 28.46
C ASN A 338 5.32 -19.69 28.47
N LEU A 339 5.97 -19.53 27.33
CA LEU A 339 6.92 -18.48 27.06
C LEU A 339 6.36 -17.64 25.92
N SER A 340 6.21 -16.34 26.17
CA SER A 340 5.58 -15.41 25.22
C SER A 340 6.53 -14.30 24.81
N PHE A 341 6.54 -14.00 23.53
CA PHE A 341 7.24 -12.85 22.94
C PHE A 341 6.26 -12.02 22.12
N LYS A 342 6.45 -10.71 22.15
CA LYS A 342 5.65 -9.75 21.38
C LYS A 342 6.54 -9.09 20.33
N GLU A 343 6.14 -9.19 19.08
CA GLU A 343 6.89 -8.74 17.91
C GLU A 343 8.32 -9.28 17.91
N LEU A 344 8.43 -10.61 17.95
CA LEU A 344 9.71 -11.31 17.94
C LEU A 344 10.32 -11.26 16.54
N GLN A 345 11.54 -10.77 16.44
CA GLN A 345 12.39 -10.91 15.26
C GLN A 345 13.71 -11.59 15.63
N ILE A 346 14.07 -12.67 14.95
CA ILE A 346 15.29 -13.45 15.24
C ILE A 346 16.02 -13.85 13.98
N GLN A 347 17.35 -13.79 14.03
CA GLN A 347 18.22 -14.25 12.96
C GLN A 347 19.50 -14.89 13.52
N PRO A 348 19.63 -16.22 13.42
CA PRO A 348 20.87 -16.94 13.73
C PRO A 348 21.85 -16.93 12.54
N PHE A 349 23.05 -17.48 12.75
CA PHE A 349 24.09 -17.65 11.72
C PHE A 349 24.53 -16.37 11.00
N LEU A 350 24.66 -15.26 11.74
CA LEU A 350 25.16 -14.01 11.17
C LEU A 350 26.65 -14.12 10.80
N ASN A 351 26.98 -13.74 9.56
CA ASN A 351 28.35 -13.71 9.02
C ASN A 351 28.82 -12.30 8.61
N GLU A 352 27.99 -11.27 8.82
CA GLU A 352 28.30 -9.91 8.36
C GLU A 352 28.95 -9.04 9.42
N THR A 353 29.93 -8.23 9.01
CA THR A 353 30.57 -7.19 9.83
C THR A 353 29.59 -6.09 10.26
N LYS A 354 28.44 -5.98 9.58
CA LYS A 354 27.33 -5.11 9.95
C LYS A 354 26.20 -5.97 10.50
N VAL A 355 26.02 -5.88 11.81
CA VAL A 355 24.96 -6.61 12.51
C VAL A 355 23.61 -5.94 12.24
N LYS A 356 22.96 -6.35 11.16
CA LYS A 356 21.62 -5.95 10.74
C LYS A 356 20.79 -7.18 10.46
N PHE A 357 19.48 -7.09 10.69
CA PHE A 357 18.56 -8.11 10.21
C PHE A 357 18.53 -8.10 8.68
N GLY A 358 18.53 -9.29 8.09
CA GLY A 358 18.13 -9.51 6.71
C GLY A 358 16.62 -9.40 6.55
N TYR A 359 16.13 -9.76 5.37
CA TYR A 359 14.70 -9.65 5.07
C TYR A 359 13.84 -10.49 6.04
N PRO A 360 12.72 -9.94 6.53
CA PRO A 360 11.83 -10.65 7.44
C PRO A 360 11.03 -11.74 6.70
N TYR A 361 10.95 -12.91 7.32
CA TYR A 361 10.13 -14.04 6.96
C TYR A 361 9.05 -14.20 8.03
N ASP A 362 7.82 -13.86 7.68
CA ASP A 362 6.72 -13.79 8.64
C ASP A 362 6.18 -15.18 9.02
N CYS A 363 5.78 -15.33 10.29
CA CYS A 363 5.23 -16.57 10.84
C CYS A 363 3.89 -17.00 10.23
N VAL A 364 3.18 -16.10 9.56
CA VAL A 364 1.91 -16.39 8.88
C VAL A 364 2.09 -16.24 7.39
N GLY A 365 1.89 -17.33 6.64
CA GLY A 365 1.89 -17.28 5.18
C GLY A 365 0.66 -16.52 4.65
N PHE A 366 0.81 -15.92 3.47
CA PHE A 366 -0.26 -15.17 2.80
C PHE A 366 -1.55 -15.97 2.57
N MET A 367 -1.44 -17.29 2.39
CA MET A 367 -2.56 -18.19 2.11
C MET A 367 -2.53 -19.38 3.07
N SER A 368 -3.55 -19.52 3.91
CA SER A 368 -3.68 -20.65 4.83
C SER A 368 -4.29 -21.88 4.15
N ALA A 369 -4.10 -23.07 4.72
CA ALA A 369 -4.68 -24.31 4.19
C ALA A 369 -6.21 -24.25 3.97
N PRO A 370 -7.01 -23.64 4.88
CA PRO A 370 -8.44 -23.42 4.65
C PRO A 370 -8.76 -22.49 3.47
N ILE A 371 -7.94 -21.46 3.24
CA ILE A 371 -8.13 -20.55 2.10
C ILE A 371 -7.85 -21.29 0.79
N TRP A 372 -6.77 -22.09 0.76
CA TRP A 372 -6.44 -22.93 -0.40
C TRP A 372 -7.52 -23.96 -0.72
N SER A 373 -8.06 -24.65 0.29
CA SER A 373 -9.13 -25.62 0.08
C SER A 373 -10.43 -24.95 -0.37
N GLY A 374 -10.74 -23.78 0.19
CA GLY A 374 -11.88 -22.96 -0.22
C GLY A 374 -11.78 -22.51 -1.68
N LEU A 375 -10.64 -21.93 -2.07
CA LEU A 375 -10.38 -21.48 -3.43
C LEU A 375 -10.40 -22.64 -4.44
N PHE A 376 -9.90 -23.81 -4.05
CA PHE A 376 -9.94 -24.99 -4.89
C PHE A 376 -11.37 -25.48 -5.15
N VAL A 377 -12.22 -25.53 -4.10
CA VAL A 377 -13.61 -25.96 -4.25
C VAL A 377 -14.43 -24.94 -5.05
N THR A 378 -14.27 -23.64 -4.78
CA THR A 378 -14.99 -22.60 -5.53
C THR A 378 -14.58 -22.60 -6.99
N PHE A 379 -13.31 -22.83 -7.30
CA PHE A 379 -12.83 -22.97 -8.68
C PHE A 379 -13.53 -24.12 -9.42
N ILE A 380 -13.68 -25.29 -8.80
CA ILE A 380 -14.39 -26.42 -9.40
C ILE A 380 -15.87 -26.08 -9.65
N LEU A 381 -16.54 -25.45 -8.68
CA LEU A 381 -17.94 -25.06 -8.82
C LEU A 381 -18.15 -24.06 -9.96
N VAL A 382 -17.26 -23.07 -10.10
CA VAL A 382 -17.28 -22.11 -11.21
C VAL A 382 -17.08 -22.81 -12.55
N LEU A 383 -16.19 -23.81 -12.63
CA LEU A 383 -15.96 -24.59 -13.85
C LEU A 383 -17.23 -25.37 -14.25
N ILE A 384 -17.89 -26.05 -13.31
CA ILE A 384 -19.13 -26.78 -13.59
C ILE A 384 -20.25 -25.81 -13.99
N MET A 385 -20.39 -24.68 -13.29
CA MET A 385 -21.39 -23.66 -13.58
C MET A 385 -21.20 -23.06 -14.98
N THR A 386 -19.97 -22.72 -15.35
CA THR A 386 -19.65 -22.17 -16.68
C THR A 386 -19.91 -23.20 -17.78
N CYS A 387 -19.60 -24.48 -17.54
CA CYS A 387 -19.95 -25.57 -18.46
C CYS A 387 -21.49 -25.69 -18.66
N GLY A 388 -22.26 -25.62 -17.57
CA GLY A 388 -23.73 -25.62 -17.65
C GLY A 388 -24.28 -24.43 -18.42
N LEU A 389 -23.75 -23.24 -18.17
CA LEU A 389 -24.15 -22.01 -18.86
C LEU A 389 -23.80 -22.05 -20.35
N THR A 390 -22.63 -22.56 -20.74
CA THR A 390 -22.26 -22.67 -22.16
C THR A 390 -23.15 -23.65 -22.91
N MET A 391 -23.53 -24.77 -22.30
CA MET A 391 -24.51 -25.70 -22.88
C MET A 391 -25.89 -25.04 -23.04
N MET A 392 -26.34 -24.27 -22.05
CA MET A 392 -27.61 -23.55 -22.12
C MET A 392 -27.60 -22.48 -23.22
N MET A 393 -26.47 -21.79 -23.43
CA MET A 393 -26.32 -20.81 -24.52
C MET A 393 -26.31 -21.43 -25.92
N ASP A 394 -25.98 -22.72 -26.08
CA ASP A 394 -25.97 -23.43 -27.38
C ASP A 394 -27.32 -24.11 -27.72
N ILE A 395 -28.36 -23.89 -26.90
CA ILE A 395 -29.71 -24.34 -27.25
C ILE A 395 -30.23 -23.50 -28.42
N LYS A 396 -30.21 -24.08 -29.61
CA LYS A 396 -30.78 -23.47 -30.82
C LYS A 396 -32.24 -23.84 -30.94
N THR A 397 -33.09 -22.85 -31.16
CA THR A 397 -34.49 -23.10 -31.53
C THR A 397 -34.54 -23.68 -32.94
N MET A 398 -35.52 -24.55 -33.18
CA MET A 398 -35.74 -25.18 -34.48
C MET A 398 -35.97 -24.07 -35.53
N ASP A 399 -35.13 -24.02 -36.56
CA ASP A 399 -35.12 -22.93 -37.57
C ASP A 399 -36.40 -22.91 -38.42
N ARG A 400 -36.99 -24.08 -38.64
CA ARG A 400 -38.22 -24.21 -39.42
C ARG A 400 -39.16 -25.22 -38.77
N PHE A 401 -40.33 -24.75 -38.39
CA PHE A 401 -41.47 -25.65 -38.20
C PHE A 401 -41.89 -26.15 -39.59
N ASP A 402 -42.09 -27.45 -39.76
CA ASP A 402 -42.52 -28.00 -41.05
C ASP A 402 -43.88 -27.40 -41.42
N ASP A 403 -43.85 -26.46 -42.36
CA ASP A 403 -45.04 -25.83 -42.92
C ASP A 403 -45.71 -26.86 -43.85
N PRO A 404 -46.95 -27.30 -43.55
CA PRO A 404 -47.66 -28.30 -44.35
C PRO A 404 -47.93 -27.85 -45.81
N LYS A 405 -47.62 -26.60 -46.17
CA LYS A 405 -47.69 -26.08 -47.54
C LYS A 405 -46.33 -25.83 -48.19
N GLY A 406 -45.22 -26.09 -47.49
CA GLY A 406 -43.86 -25.95 -48.02
C GLY A 406 -43.49 -27.08 -48.98
N LYS A 407 -42.69 -26.78 -50.02
CA LYS A 407 -42.23 -27.79 -51.00
C LYS A 407 -41.47 -28.93 -50.30
N THR A 408 -41.85 -30.16 -50.63
CA THR A 408 -41.25 -31.40 -50.12
C THR A 408 -39.78 -31.53 -50.53
N ILE A 409 -38.92 -31.98 -49.62
CA ILE A 409 -37.51 -32.22 -49.90
C ILE A 409 -37.38 -33.40 -50.87
N THR A 410 -36.93 -33.14 -52.09
CA THR A 410 -36.59 -34.17 -53.08
C THR A 410 -35.17 -34.66 -52.85
N VAL A 411 -35.02 -35.85 -52.30
CA VAL A 411 -33.73 -36.55 -52.23
C VAL A 411 -33.51 -37.27 -53.56
N THR A 412 -32.56 -36.81 -54.37
CA THR A 412 -32.11 -37.54 -55.55
C THR A 412 -31.19 -38.66 -55.10
N ALA A 413 -31.71 -39.89 -55.06
CA ALA A 413 -30.87 -41.08 -54.95
C ALA A 413 -30.13 -41.28 -56.29
N THR A 414 -28.82 -41.06 -56.28
CA THR A 414 -27.94 -41.53 -57.36
C THR A 414 -27.48 -42.93 -56.99
N GLU A 415 -27.86 -43.90 -57.82
CA GLU A 415 -27.44 -45.30 -57.76
C GLU A 415 -25.97 -45.48 -58.14
#